data_AF-A0A4P5WX28-F1
#
_entry.id   AF-A0A4P5WX28-F1
#
_cell.length_a   1.000
_cell.length_b   1.000
_cell.length_c   1.000
_cell.angle_alpha   90.00
_cell.angle_beta   90.00
_cell.angle_gamma   90.00
#
_symmetry.space_group_name_H-M   'P 1'
#
loop_
_entity.id
_entity.type
_entity.pdbx_description
1 polymer ?
#
loop_
_entity_poly.entity_id
_entity_poly.type
_entity_poly.pdbx_seq_one_letter_code
_entity_poly.pdbx_strand_id
1 'polypeptide(L)'
;MLDSTTVLVTGEFGRTPKINGNAGRDHWARAMCSVLAGAGIRGGQVAGSTNERAEEPTDSPWTPDDLAATFYQAMGIDPGMEFQANTGRPITLLRDGKPIPALLN
;
A
#
# COMPACT_ATOMS: atom_id res chain seq x y z
N MET A 1 4.50 -19.96 11.67
CA MET A 1 3.30 -19.49 10.92
C MET A 1 3.64 -18.18 10.22
N LEU A 2 3.93 -17.09 10.95
CA LEU A 2 4.29 -15.81 10.32
C LEU A 2 5.63 -15.82 9.59
N ASP A 3 6.54 -16.76 9.87
CA ASP A 3 7.82 -16.89 9.15
C ASP A 3 7.66 -17.18 7.65
N SER A 4 6.50 -17.72 7.25
CA SER A 4 6.16 -18.08 5.87
C SER A 4 4.79 -17.55 5.43
N THR A 5 4.22 -16.61 6.18
CA THR A 5 2.91 -16.01 5.88
C THR A 5 3.02 -14.50 5.97
N THR A 6 2.70 -13.81 4.88
CA THR A 6 2.59 -12.36 4.84
C THR A 6 1.13 -11.95 5.05
N VAL A 7 0.90 -10.96 5.91
CA VAL A 7 -0.43 -10.41 6.20
C VAL A 7 -0.45 -8.95 5.75
N LEU A 8 -1.44 -8.59 4.93
CA LEU A 8 -1.76 -7.22 4.55
C LEU A 8 -3.15 -6.87 5.07
N VAL A 9 -3.23 -5.81 5.86
CA VAL A 9 -4.49 -5.17 6.26
C VAL A 9 -4.52 -3.79 5.63
N THR A 10 -5.48 -3.55 4.74
CA THR A 10 -5.59 -2.28 4.01
C THR A 10 -7.05 -1.89 3.79
N GLY A 11 -7.28 -0.60 3.57
CA GLY A 11 -8.51 -0.07 2.98
C GLY A 11 -8.27 0.45 1.56
N GLU A 12 -9.28 1.10 0.99
CA GLU A 12 -9.18 1.81 -0.31
C GLU A 12 -9.09 3.33 -0.15
N PHE A 13 -9.73 3.89 0.87
CA PHE A 13 -9.77 5.32 1.15
C PHE A 13 -9.98 5.59 2.64
N GLY A 14 -9.43 6.71 3.09
CA GLY A 14 -9.69 7.25 4.42
C GLY A 14 -11.02 8.01 4.50
N ARG A 15 -11.19 8.73 5.60
CA ARG A 15 -12.33 9.63 5.86
C ARG A 15 -11.82 11.03 6.15
N THR A 16 -12.57 12.06 5.75
CA THR A 16 -12.18 13.45 6.04
C THR A 16 -11.94 13.65 7.54
N PRO A 17 -10.82 14.26 7.94
CA PRO A 17 -10.57 14.60 9.35
C PRO A 17 -11.58 15.62 9.90
N LYS A 18 -12.16 16.44 9.01
CA LYS A 18 -13.24 17.38 9.30
C LYS A 18 -14.63 16.73 9.15
N ILE A 19 -15.53 17.04 10.09
CA ILE A 19 -16.95 16.66 10.03
C ILE A 19 -17.67 17.55 9.02
N ASN A 20 -18.49 16.95 8.15
CA ASN A 20 -19.26 17.66 7.12
C ASN A 20 -20.57 18.24 7.68
N GLY A 21 -21.31 18.97 6.84
CA GLY A 21 -22.57 19.61 7.23
C GLY A 21 -23.69 18.64 7.66
N ASN A 22 -23.54 17.34 7.38
CA ASN A 22 -24.49 16.29 7.72
C ASN A 22 -24.06 15.48 8.96
N ALA A 23 -23.15 16.02 9.78
CA ALA A 23 -22.57 15.34 10.94
C ALA A 23 -21.82 14.02 10.60
N GLY A 24 -21.37 13.86 9.36
CA GLY A 24 -20.61 12.70 8.87
C GLY A 24 -19.17 13.04 8.47
N ARG A 25 -18.50 12.07 7.83
CA ARG A 25 -17.18 12.24 7.19
C ARG A 25 -17.21 11.73 5.76
N ASP A 26 -16.63 12.49 4.84
CA ASP A 26 -16.64 12.18 3.40
C ASP A 26 -15.56 11.17 3.03
N HIS A 27 -15.63 10.65 1.80
CA HIS A 27 -14.56 9.81 1.22
C HIS A 27 -13.29 10.64 1.05
N TRP A 28 -12.14 10.05 1.41
CA TRP A 28 -10.88 10.76 1.40
C TRP A 28 -9.75 9.90 0.84
N ALA A 29 -9.54 9.99 -0.47
CA ALA A 29 -8.54 9.20 -1.20
C ALA A 29 -7.10 9.74 -1.03
N ARG A 30 -6.92 10.91 -0.39
CA ARG A 30 -5.60 11.54 -0.27
C ARG A 30 -4.70 10.81 0.73
N ALA A 31 -5.27 10.22 1.77
CA ALA A 31 -4.52 9.54 2.83
C ALA A 31 -5.24 8.25 3.25
N MET A 32 -4.46 7.17 3.39
CA MET A 32 -4.90 5.91 3.97
C MET A 32 -3.75 5.31 4.80
N CYS A 33 -4.08 4.36 5.68
CA CYS A 33 -3.08 3.58 6.40
C CYS A 33 -3.27 2.09 6.09
N SER A 34 -2.16 1.37 6.09
CA SER A 34 -2.12 -0.07 5.85
C SER A 34 -1.11 -0.69 6.81
N VAL A 35 -1.33 -1.96 7.15
CA VAL A 35 -0.43 -2.73 8.04
C VAL A 35 0.06 -3.95 7.28
N LEU A 36 1.39 -4.13 7.26
CA LEU A 36 2.08 -5.30 6.73
C LEU A 36 2.80 -6.03 7.86
N ALA A 37 2.73 -7.36 7.85
CA ALA A 37 3.42 -8.20 8.84
C ALA A 37 3.76 -9.58 8.28
N GLY A 38 4.69 -10.27 8.95
CA GLY A 38 5.07 -11.65 8.64
C GLY A 38 6.14 -11.75 7.56
N ALA A 39 6.19 -12.88 6.86
CA ALA A 39 7.28 -13.27 5.98
C ALA A 39 7.73 -12.15 5.03
N GLY A 40 9.05 -11.93 4.94
CA GLY A 40 9.67 -10.91 4.11
C GLY A 40 9.54 -9.47 4.61
N ILE A 41 8.65 -9.21 5.58
CA ILE A 41 8.39 -7.86 6.10
C ILE A 41 9.24 -7.58 7.34
N ARG A 42 9.93 -6.44 7.34
CA ARG A 42 10.59 -5.87 8.51
C ARG A 42 9.58 -5.11 9.36
N GLY A 43 9.14 -5.72 10.45
CA GLY A 43 8.18 -5.12 11.40
C GLY A 43 8.81 -4.09 12.34
N GLY A 44 7.99 -3.52 13.23
CA GLY A 44 8.44 -2.65 14.32
C GLY A 44 8.74 -1.20 13.91
N GLN A 45 8.24 -0.75 12.76
CA GLN A 45 8.51 0.56 12.21
C GLN A 45 7.31 1.11 11.43
N VAL A 46 7.40 2.39 11.08
CA VAL A 46 6.43 3.10 10.24
C VAL A 46 7.18 3.60 9.00
N ALA A 47 6.57 3.43 7.83
CA ALA A 47 7.08 3.97 6.57
C ALA A 47 6.12 5.04 6.04
N GLY A 48 6.63 6.25 5.86
CA GLY A 48 5.84 7.42 5.47
C GLY A 48 5.26 8.17 6.66
N SER A 49 4.65 9.31 6.37
CA SER A 49 4.04 10.21 7.35
C SER A 49 2.88 10.97 6.72
N THR A 50 2.06 11.59 7.54
CA THR A 50 1.03 12.56 7.13
C THR A 50 1.24 13.88 7.85
N ASN A 51 0.60 14.94 7.36
CA ASN A 51 0.55 16.20 8.10
C ASN A 51 -0.09 16.03 9.49
N GLU A 52 0.01 17.06 10.35
CA GLU A 52 -0.49 17.03 11.74
C GLU A 52 -1.99 16.73 11.87
N ARG A 53 -2.75 16.85 10.78
CA ARG A 53 -4.20 16.59 10.72
C ARG A 53 -4.55 15.24 10.09
N ALA A 54 -3.56 14.45 9.67
CA ALA A 54 -3.73 13.22 8.91
C ALA A 54 -4.55 13.40 7.60
N GLU A 55 -4.48 14.59 6.99
CA GLU A 55 -5.25 14.93 5.79
C GLU A 55 -4.52 14.53 4.51
N GLU A 56 -3.20 14.54 4.51
CA GLU A 56 -2.42 14.17 3.33
C GLU A 56 -1.06 13.60 3.74
N PRO A 57 -0.52 12.65 2.95
CA PRO A 57 0.85 12.20 3.05
C PRO A 57 1.81 13.37 2.94
N THR A 58 2.84 13.36 3.79
CA THR A 58 3.95 14.31 3.76
C THR A 58 5.20 13.58 3.28
N ASP A 59 6.37 13.85 3.85
CA ASP A 59 7.66 13.30 3.46
C ASP A 59 7.58 11.83 2.99
N SER A 60 8.00 11.63 1.73
CA SER A 60 8.02 10.33 1.04
C SER A 60 6.66 9.62 0.99
N PRO A 61 5.68 10.14 0.23
CA PRO A 61 4.38 9.52 0.09
C PRO A 61 4.50 8.19 -0.66
N TRP A 62 3.86 7.15 -0.13
CA TRP A 62 3.73 5.85 -0.78
C TRP A 62 2.37 5.71 -1.46
N THR A 63 2.38 5.13 -2.64
CA THR A 63 1.17 4.86 -3.42
C THR A 63 0.61 3.47 -3.10
N PRO A 64 -0.67 3.19 -3.44
CA PRO A 64 -1.20 1.83 -3.39
C PRO A 64 -0.38 0.82 -4.19
N ASP A 65 0.19 1.25 -5.32
CA ASP A 65 1.06 0.42 -6.17
C ASP A 65 2.39 0.09 -5.47
N ASP A 66 3.00 1.03 -4.71
CA ASP A 66 4.19 0.75 -3.89
C ASP A 66 3.89 -0.27 -2.77
N LEU A 67 2.73 -0.14 -2.14
CA LEU A 67 2.26 -1.10 -1.12
C LEU A 67 2.08 -2.50 -1.72
N ALA A 68 1.43 -2.59 -2.88
CA ALA A 68 1.23 -3.85 -3.58
C ALA A 68 2.56 -4.46 -4.04
N ALA A 69 3.49 -3.66 -4.57
CA ALA A 69 4.83 -4.10 -4.96
C ALA A 69 5.60 -4.68 -3.77
N THR A 70 5.52 -4.02 -2.61
CA THR A 70 6.12 -4.50 -1.36
C THR A 70 5.53 -5.85 -0.94
N PHE A 71 4.20 -5.99 -1.01
CA PHE A 71 3.51 -7.22 -0.65
C PHE A 71 3.89 -8.40 -1.58
N TYR A 72 3.91 -8.18 -2.89
CA TYR A 72 4.34 -9.20 -3.85
C TYR A 72 5.80 -9.59 -3.68
N GLN A 73 6.68 -8.61 -3.50
CA GLN A 73 8.10 -8.84 -3.26
C GLN A 73 8.32 -9.69 -2.00
N ALA A 74 7.57 -9.43 -0.91
CA ALA A 74 7.65 -10.20 0.33
C ALA A 74 7.22 -11.67 0.16
N MET A 75 6.31 -11.94 -0.79
CA MET A 75 5.90 -13.29 -1.17
C MET A 75 6.83 -13.95 -2.21
N GLY A 76 7.89 -13.26 -2.66
CA GLY A 76 8.79 -13.75 -3.71
C GLY A 76 8.22 -13.69 -5.13
N ILE A 77 7.18 -12.87 -5.34
CA ILE A 77 6.59 -12.62 -6.65
C ILE A 77 7.20 -11.34 -7.23
N ASP A 78 7.74 -11.41 -8.44
CA ASP A 78 8.28 -10.24 -9.14
C ASP A 78 7.17 -9.20 -9.42
N PRO A 79 7.22 -7.99 -8.83
CA PRO A 79 6.23 -6.95 -9.06
C PRO A 79 6.18 -6.47 -10.52
N GLY A 80 7.27 -6.65 -11.28
CA GLY A 80 7.38 -6.31 -12.70
C GLY A 80 6.85 -7.40 -13.64
N MET A 81 6.25 -8.47 -13.11
CA MET A 81 5.74 -9.58 -13.91
C MET A 81 4.66 -9.11 -14.90
N GLU A 82 4.74 -9.62 -16.13
CA GLU A 82 3.73 -9.44 -17.16
C GLU A 82 3.14 -10.79 -17.59
N PHE A 83 1.82 -10.79 -17.81
CA PHE A 83 1.06 -11.95 -18.27
C PHE A 83 0.67 -11.76 -19.73
N GLN A 84 0.89 -12.80 -20.55
CA GLN A 84 0.43 -12.83 -21.93
C GLN A 84 -1.07 -13.12 -21.97
N ALA A 85 -1.86 -12.14 -22.43
CA ALA A 85 -3.30 -12.32 -22.61
C ALA A 85 -3.64 -12.84 -24.01
N ASN A 86 -4.73 -13.60 -24.12
CA ASN A 86 -5.27 -14.07 -25.40
C ASN A 86 -5.79 -12.96 -26.32
N THR A 87 -5.83 -11.71 -25.83
CA THR A 87 -6.20 -10.51 -26.58
C THR A 87 -5.01 -9.88 -27.32
N GLY A 88 -3.79 -10.43 -27.18
CA GLY A 88 -2.58 -9.93 -27.83
C GLY A 88 -1.94 -8.71 -27.15
N ARG A 89 -2.49 -8.23 -26.04
CA ARG A 89 -1.90 -7.17 -25.21
C ARG A 89 -1.44 -7.75 -23.86
N PRO A 90 -0.17 -7.61 -23.47
CA PRO A 90 0.30 -8.01 -22.15
C PRO A 90 -0.45 -7.28 -21.03
N ILE A 91 -0.70 -7.98 -19.94
CA ILE A 91 -1.27 -7.44 -18.70
C ILE A 91 -0.15 -7.40 -17.66
N THR A 92 0.17 -6.23 -17.13
CA THR A 92 1.16 -6.10 -16.06
C THR A 92 0.53 -6.46 -14.71
N LEU A 93 1.30 -7.07 -13.81
CA LEU A 93 0.84 -7.37 -12.46
C LEU A 93 0.52 -6.09 -11.68
N LEU A 94 1.42 -5.11 -11.78
CA LEU A 94 1.24 -3.74 -11.30
C LEU A 94 1.47 -2.78 -12.46
N ARG A 95 0.76 -1.65 -12.43
CA ARG A 95 0.94 -0.62 -13.46
C ARG A 95 2.20 0.20 -13.19
N ASP A 96 2.35 0.61 -11.94
CA ASP A 96 3.46 1.43 -11.45
C ASP A 96 3.94 0.89 -10.08
N GLY A 97 4.74 1.69 -9.36
CA GLY A 97 5.15 1.41 -7.99
C GLY A 97 6.48 0.67 -7.84
N LYS A 98 7.11 0.83 -6.68
CA LYS A 98 8.35 0.15 -6.30
C LYS A 98 8.21 -0.37 -4.87
N PRO A 99 8.83 -1.52 -4.54
CA PRO A 99 8.81 -2.01 -3.17
C PRO A 99 9.39 -0.97 -2.20
N ILE A 100 8.71 -0.78 -1.07
CA ILE A 100 9.09 0.15 0.00
C ILE A 100 10.30 -0.46 0.73
N PRO A 101 11.53 0.03 0.49
CA PRO A 101 12.73 -0.69 0.93
C PRO A 101 12.84 -0.79 2.45
N ALA A 102 12.30 0.21 3.16
CA ALA A 102 12.29 0.21 4.61
C ALA A 102 11.54 -1.00 5.18
N LEU A 103 10.49 -1.48 4.50
CA LEU A 103 9.59 -2.52 5.01
C LEU A 103 10.02 -3.95 4.67
N LEU A 104 11.10 -4.15 3.91
CA LEU A 104 11.57 -5.48 3.52
C LEU A 104 12.80 -5.90 4.34
N ASN A 105 12.94 -7.20 4.60
CA ASN A 105 14.10 -7.77 5.30
C ASN A 105 15.34 -7.89 4.43
#